data_AF-A0A9N9SYC8-F1
#
_entry.id   AF-A0A9N9SYC8-F1
#
_cell.length_a   1.000
_cell.length_b   1.000
_cell.length_c   1.000
_cell.angle_alpha   90.00
_cell.angle_beta   90.00
_cell.angle_gamma   90.00
#
_symmetry.space_group_name_H-M   'P 1'
#
loop_
_entity.id
_entity.type
_entity.pdbx_description
1 polymer ?
#
loop_
_entity_poly.entity_id
_entity_poly.type
_entity_poly.pdbx_seq_one_letter_code
_entity_poly.pdbx_strand_id
1 'polypeptide(L)'
;MVRYKLPVIIVVVNNSGIYSGMEVTVLNEIRDSVGVEEIAKVSPPGCLTSVTRYDNMMSLFGRTGFFVNTVPELHLAVKEALKVELARPYCKYSARPPSIPLIPLHVEKAVRLTKTGRPGAAYLDFPANILSGRVSQEKIPQQYGPMPIPQVFPDPRQIEKAITVLSQARNPLIIVGKGAAYSRAEKEVRDLVELANLPFLATPMGKGVVPDTSSKFVGSARSTALQQADVILLLGARLNWILHFGRPPRFSPNVKVIQIDITAEELHNSVKSEVAIQSDIKSALELINAGLKKRNFKYNDNSEWWSLLRKKCQDNQRTVKAMCADISVPLNYYAVFQNLFDRLPEDCIIVSEGANTMDIGRTLLLNNQPRHRLDAGTFGTMGMKLDLDLMSTSRKKAVGEKLL
;
A
#
# COMPACT_ATOMS: atom_id res chain seq x y z
N MET A 1 -5.49 -25.66 8.59
CA MET A 1 -4.40 -24.71 8.94
C MET A 1 -3.08 -25.44 8.69
N VAL A 2 -2.46 -25.26 7.52
CA VAL A 2 -1.27 -26.02 7.12
C VAL A 2 -0.05 -25.10 7.23
N ARG A 3 0.83 -25.34 8.20
CA ARG A 3 2.11 -24.64 8.33
C ARG A 3 3.14 -25.35 7.45
N TYR A 4 3.52 -24.72 6.34
CA TYR A 4 4.59 -25.20 5.46
C TYR A 4 5.93 -24.57 5.85
N LYS A 5 6.97 -25.41 6.02
CA LYS A 5 8.36 -24.99 6.25
C LYS A 5 8.93 -24.39 4.96
N LEU A 6 9.00 -23.07 4.87
CA LEU A 6 9.62 -22.35 3.74
C LEU A 6 10.81 -21.50 4.22
N PRO A 7 11.89 -21.37 3.42
CA PRO A 7 13.04 -20.53 3.73
C PRO A 7 12.72 -19.07 3.38
N VAL A 8 11.86 -18.43 4.17
CA VAL A 8 11.57 -16.98 4.08
C VAL A 8 12.06 -16.33 5.37
N ILE A 9 12.96 -15.36 5.26
CA ILE A 9 13.31 -14.50 6.39
C ILE A 9 12.28 -13.36 6.42
N ILE A 10 11.35 -13.44 7.38
CA ILE A 10 10.38 -12.37 7.66
C ILE A 10 10.95 -11.55 8.80
N VAL A 11 11.29 -10.29 8.53
CA VAL A 11 11.76 -9.39 9.59
C VAL A 11 10.61 -8.57 10.13
N VAL A 12 10.24 -8.94 11.35
CA VAL A 12 9.13 -8.40 12.10
C VAL A 12 9.70 -7.33 13.04
N VAL A 13 9.82 -6.07 12.59
CA VAL A 13 10.15 -4.94 13.49
C VAL A 13 8.86 -4.31 14.05
N ASN A 14 8.51 -4.63 15.30
CA ASN A 14 7.33 -4.08 15.98
C ASN A 14 7.83 -3.13 17.06
N ASN A 15 7.30 -1.92 17.10
CA ASN A 15 7.45 -1.04 18.25
C ASN A 15 6.18 -1.14 19.07
N SER A 16 6.08 -2.17 19.92
CA SER A 16 4.95 -2.53 20.79
C SER A 16 4.06 -1.35 21.14
N GLY A 17 3.04 -1.07 20.32
CA GLY A 17 2.16 0.07 20.51
C GLY A 17 2.87 1.43 20.39
N ILE A 18 2.14 2.38 19.83
CA ILE A 18 2.47 3.79 20.06
C ILE A 18 2.26 3.99 21.57
N TYR A 19 3.14 4.74 22.25
CA TYR A 19 3.13 5.09 23.68
C TYR A 19 3.85 4.14 24.64
N SER A 20 4.62 4.74 25.56
CA SER A 20 5.17 4.08 26.74
C SER A 20 4.00 3.52 27.54
N GLY A 21 3.96 2.21 27.76
CA GLY A 21 3.09 1.65 28.80
C GLY A 21 3.36 2.32 30.15
N MET A 22 2.42 2.23 31.09
CA MET A 22 2.71 2.65 32.46
C MET A 22 3.60 1.62 33.15
N GLU A 23 4.48 2.09 34.04
CA GLU A 23 5.11 1.21 35.01
C GLU A 23 4.03 0.47 35.81
N VAL A 24 4.27 -0.82 36.07
CA VAL A 24 3.33 -1.69 36.79
C VAL A 24 3.02 -1.14 38.18
N THR A 25 3.99 -0.50 38.82
CA THR A 25 3.87 0.19 40.11
C THR A 25 2.85 1.33 40.05
N VAL A 26 3.00 2.24 39.09
CA VAL A 26 2.08 3.37 38.85
C VAL A 26 0.67 2.88 38.49
N LEU A 27 0.57 1.83 37.67
CA LEU A 27 -0.73 1.24 37.32
C LEU A 27 -1.42 0.62 38.55
N ASN A 28 -0.68 -0.04 39.44
CA ASN A 28 -1.21 -0.60 40.67
C ASN A 28 -1.65 0.50 41.65
N GLU A 29 -0.87 1.57 41.81
CA GLU A 29 -1.26 2.72 42.63
C GLU A 29 -2.55 3.40 42.13
N ILE A 30 -2.68 3.56 40.81
CA ILE A 30 -3.90 4.08 40.19
C ILE A 30 -5.06 3.10 40.43
N ARG A 31 -4.86 1.80 40.21
CA ARG A 31 -5.91 0.80 40.45
C ARG A 31 -6.38 0.81 41.91
N ASP A 32 -5.45 0.91 42.85
CA ASP A 32 -5.76 0.83 44.28
C ASP A 32 -6.40 2.15 44.78
N SER A 33 -6.18 3.27 44.09
CA SER A 33 -6.77 4.58 44.43
C SER A 33 -8.15 4.83 43.82
N VAL A 34 -8.39 4.46 42.55
CA VAL A 34 -9.67 4.75 41.86
C VAL A 34 -10.51 3.50 41.57
N GLY A 35 -9.97 2.30 41.76
CA GLY A 35 -10.62 1.05 41.39
C GLY A 35 -10.52 0.74 39.89
N VAL A 36 -10.65 -0.54 39.52
CA VAL A 36 -10.41 -1.05 38.15
C VAL A 36 -11.29 -0.38 37.09
N GLU A 37 -12.52 -0.01 37.42
CA GLU A 37 -13.49 0.55 36.46
C GLU A 37 -13.18 2.01 36.07
N GLU A 38 -12.47 2.75 36.92
CA GLU A 38 -12.20 4.19 36.75
C GLU A 38 -10.79 4.48 36.20
N ILE A 39 -9.95 3.45 36.08
CA ILE A 39 -8.57 3.55 35.56
C ILE A 39 -8.52 4.30 34.22
N ALA A 40 -9.47 4.05 33.32
CA ALA A 40 -9.49 4.68 32.00
C ALA A 40 -9.66 6.21 32.03
N LYS A 41 -10.23 6.78 33.12
CA LYS A 41 -10.45 8.24 33.23
C LYS A 41 -9.21 9.01 33.69
N VAL A 42 -8.32 8.33 34.40
CA VAL A 42 -7.11 8.93 34.99
C VAL A 42 -5.82 8.46 34.32
N SER A 43 -5.91 7.47 33.43
CA SER A 43 -4.79 6.99 32.62
C SER A 43 -4.34 8.05 31.62
N PRO A 44 -3.02 8.29 31.46
CA PRO A 44 -2.51 9.19 30.44
C PRO A 44 -3.03 8.83 29.04
N PRO A 45 -3.22 9.81 28.11
CA PRO A 45 -3.78 9.60 26.78
C PRO A 45 -3.02 8.60 25.87
N GLY A 46 -1.86 8.11 26.30
CA GLY A 46 -1.09 7.08 25.62
C GLY A 46 -1.21 5.67 26.21
N CYS A 47 -1.86 5.48 27.35
CA CYS A 47 -1.88 4.19 28.02
C CYS A 47 -3.04 3.32 27.52
N LEU A 48 -2.73 2.14 26.99
CA LEU A 48 -3.73 1.14 26.62
C LEU A 48 -4.19 0.40 27.88
N THR A 49 -5.46 0.52 28.24
CA THR A 49 -6.04 -0.22 29.38
C THR A 49 -7.20 -1.09 28.90
N SER A 50 -7.37 -2.28 29.50
CA SER A 50 -8.44 -3.22 29.16
C SER A 50 -9.85 -2.69 29.44
N VAL A 51 -9.96 -1.63 30.24
CA VAL A 51 -11.23 -0.96 30.59
C VAL A 51 -11.52 0.28 29.74
N THR A 52 -10.67 0.58 28.74
CA THR A 52 -10.87 1.73 27.87
C THR A 52 -12.13 1.56 27.02
N ARG A 53 -13.05 2.52 27.13
CA ARG A 53 -14.38 2.47 26.50
C ARG A 53 -14.38 2.98 25.06
N TYR A 54 -13.56 2.37 24.20
CA TYR A 54 -13.55 2.68 22.77
C TYR A 54 -14.90 2.43 22.08
N ASP A 55 -15.71 1.53 22.63
CA ASP A 55 -17.08 1.29 22.19
C ASP A 55 -17.95 2.56 22.21
N ASN A 56 -17.74 3.47 23.17
CA ASN A 56 -18.49 4.72 23.24
C ASN A 56 -18.20 5.64 22.04
N MET A 57 -17.02 5.55 21.43
CA MET A 57 -16.68 6.34 20.23
C MET A 57 -17.60 6.01 19.05
N MET A 58 -18.09 4.77 18.97
CA MET A 58 -18.98 4.34 17.89
C MET A 58 -20.30 5.12 17.89
N SER A 59 -20.77 5.55 19.07
CA SER A 59 -21.99 6.35 19.21
C SER A 59 -21.89 7.69 18.47
N LEU A 60 -20.71 8.31 18.42
CA LEU A 60 -20.44 9.55 17.68
C LEU A 60 -20.65 9.38 16.17
N PHE A 61 -20.56 8.16 15.67
CA PHE A 61 -20.76 7.81 14.27
C PHE A 61 -22.15 7.22 13.99
N GLY A 62 -23.09 7.30 14.95
CA GLY A 62 -24.41 6.69 14.85
C GLY A 62 -24.35 5.16 14.79
N ARG A 63 -23.30 4.55 15.37
CA ARG A 63 -23.09 3.10 15.40
C ARG A 63 -23.13 2.59 16.85
N THR A 64 -23.45 1.32 17.00
CA THR A 64 -23.37 0.62 18.27
C THR A 64 -21.95 0.09 18.47
N GLY A 65 -21.27 0.52 19.52
CA GLY A 65 -20.05 -0.11 19.98
C GLY A 65 -20.37 -1.24 20.95
N PHE A 66 -19.47 -2.21 21.06
CA PHE A 66 -19.59 -3.32 22.00
C PHE A 66 -18.37 -3.34 22.92
N PHE A 67 -18.59 -3.14 24.21
CA PHE A 67 -17.59 -3.44 25.23
C PHE A 67 -17.72 -4.92 25.58
N VAL A 68 -16.68 -5.71 25.31
CA VAL A 68 -16.72 -7.17 25.38
C VAL A 68 -15.70 -7.66 26.38
N ASN A 69 -16.16 -8.30 27.45
CA ASN A 69 -15.32 -8.91 28.48
C ASN A 69 -15.52 -10.43 28.57
N THR A 70 -16.55 -10.97 27.92
CA THR A 70 -16.86 -12.40 27.94
C THR A 70 -16.97 -13.00 26.54
N VAL A 71 -16.75 -14.32 26.44
CA VAL A 71 -16.89 -15.07 25.17
C VAL A 71 -18.32 -14.98 24.58
N PRO A 72 -19.42 -15.04 25.37
CA PRO A 72 -20.78 -14.82 24.85
C PRO A 72 -21.00 -13.41 24.30
N GLU A 73 -20.53 -12.37 25.00
CA GLU A 73 -20.59 -10.99 24.52
C GLU A 73 -19.84 -10.82 23.19
N LEU A 74 -18.68 -11.49 23.07
CA LEU A 74 -17.91 -11.48 21.83
C LEU A 74 -18.70 -12.10 20.68
N HIS A 75 -19.34 -13.24 20.90
CA HIS A 75 -20.18 -13.88 19.88
C HIS A 75 -21.34 -12.99 19.45
N LEU A 76 -22.00 -12.31 20.39
CA LEU A 76 -23.10 -11.39 20.08
C LEU A 76 -22.59 -10.18 19.28
N ALA A 77 -21.53 -9.54 19.76
CA ALA A 77 -20.93 -8.38 19.10
C ALA A 77 -20.47 -8.70 17.67
N VAL A 78 -19.81 -9.85 17.48
CA VAL A 78 -19.38 -10.32 16.16
C VAL A 78 -20.58 -10.61 15.26
N LYS A 79 -21.61 -11.30 15.76
CA LYS A 79 -22.82 -11.60 14.99
C LYS A 79 -23.54 -10.33 14.53
N GLU A 80 -23.62 -9.32 15.40
CA GLU A 80 -24.21 -8.03 15.07
C GLU A 80 -23.36 -7.23 14.09
N ALA A 81 -22.04 -7.20 14.27
CA ALA A 81 -21.10 -6.50 13.39
C ALA A 81 -20.99 -7.13 11.99
N LEU A 82 -21.17 -8.44 11.87
CA LEU A 82 -21.05 -9.20 10.60
C LEU A 82 -22.34 -9.26 9.77
N LYS A 83 -23.32 -8.40 10.05
CA LYS A 83 -24.49 -8.24 9.17
C LYS A 83 -24.02 -7.73 7.79
N VAL A 84 -24.50 -8.39 6.73
CA VAL A 84 -24.13 -8.12 5.31
C VAL A 84 -24.21 -6.65 4.93
N GLU A 85 -25.26 -5.96 5.38
CA GLU A 85 -25.44 -4.53 5.08
C GLU A 85 -24.40 -3.65 5.75
N LEU A 86 -23.83 -4.07 6.89
CA LEU A 86 -22.75 -3.34 7.57
C LEU A 86 -21.42 -3.44 6.80
N ALA A 87 -21.21 -4.52 6.03
CA ALA A 87 -20.01 -4.69 5.21
C ALA A 87 -20.04 -3.85 3.91
N ARG A 88 -21.23 -3.41 3.47
CA ARG A 88 -21.43 -2.73 2.18
C ARG A 88 -20.57 -1.49 1.96
N PRO A 89 -20.34 -0.59 2.93
CA PRO A 89 -19.46 0.58 2.73
C PRO A 89 -17.97 0.24 2.59
N TYR A 90 -17.56 -0.96 3.01
CA TYR A 90 -16.16 -1.36 3.10
C TYR A 90 -15.73 -2.34 2.00
N CYS A 91 -16.70 -2.84 1.21
CA CYS A 91 -16.49 -3.85 0.18
C CYS A 91 -17.04 -3.37 -1.16
N LYS A 92 -16.44 -3.84 -2.26
CA LYS A 92 -16.97 -3.65 -3.62
C LYS A 92 -18.23 -4.46 -3.88
N TYR A 93 -18.40 -5.56 -3.15
CA TYR A 93 -19.55 -6.43 -3.24
C TYR A 93 -19.84 -7.02 -1.87
N SER A 94 -21.09 -6.90 -1.42
CA SER A 94 -21.59 -7.54 -0.21
C SER A 94 -22.87 -8.27 -0.56
N ALA A 95 -22.96 -9.57 -0.28
CA ALA A 95 -24.14 -10.35 -0.61
C ALA A 95 -24.33 -11.58 0.29
N ARG A 96 -25.58 -12.01 0.39
CA ARG A 96 -26.00 -13.30 0.94
C ARG A 96 -26.72 -14.08 -0.17
N PRO A 97 -26.20 -15.21 -0.66
CA PRO A 97 -26.92 -16.02 -1.64
C PRO A 97 -28.27 -16.49 -1.06
N PRO A 98 -29.39 -16.30 -1.77
CA PRO A 98 -30.71 -16.64 -1.24
C PRO A 98 -31.01 -18.14 -1.33
N SER A 99 -30.24 -18.90 -2.12
CA SER A 99 -30.39 -20.36 -2.26
C SER A 99 -29.07 -21.01 -2.70
N ILE A 100 -28.96 -22.33 -2.47
CA ILE A 100 -27.75 -23.11 -2.79
C ILE A 100 -27.38 -23.03 -4.30
N PRO A 101 -28.33 -23.14 -5.25
CA PRO A 101 -28.02 -23.00 -6.68
C PRO A 101 -27.40 -21.65 -7.10
N LEU A 102 -27.56 -20.60 -6.29
CA LEU A 102 -27.03 -19.27 -6.58
C LEU A 102 -25.65 -19.01 -5.97
N ILE A 103 -25.12 -19.92 -5.15
CA ILE A 103 -23.77 -19.79 -4.59
C ILE A 103 -22.72 -19.56 -5.70
N PRO A 104 -22.68 -20.33 -6.80
CA PRO A 104 -21.67 -20.14 -7.84
C PRO A 104 -21.72 -18.74 -8.49
N LEU A 105 -22.93 -18.21 -8.73
CA LEU A 105 -23.12 -16.84 -9.25
C LEU A 105 -22.51 -15.79 -8.32
N HIS A 106 -22.82 -15.89 -7.01
CA HIS A 106 -22.35 -14.90 -6.04
C HIS A 106 -20.84 -14.99 -5.80
N VAL A 107 -20.27 -16.21 -5.82
CA VAL A 107 -18.82 -16.43 -5.73
C VAL A 107 -18.11 -15.89 -6.97
N GLU A 108 -18.59 -16.21 -8.18
CA GLU A 108 -18.04 -15.64 -9.43
C GLU A 108 -18.07 -14.11 -9.38
N LYS A 109 -19.22 -13.53 -9.02
CA LYS A 109 -19.40 -12.08 -8.98
C LYS A 109 -18.50 -11.42 -7.94
N ALA A 110 -18.33 -12.02 -6.76
CA ALA A 110 -17.39 -11.53 -5.76
C ALA A 110 -15.95 -11.55 -6.28
N VAL A 111 -15.49 -12.67 -6.87
CA VAL A 111 -14.14 -12.79 -7.42
C VAL A 111 -13.91 -11.80 -8.57
N ARG A 112 -14.88 -11.65 -9.47
CA ARG A 112 -14.79 -10.69 -10.57
C ARG A 112 -14.74 -9.26 -10.05
N LEU A 113 -15.65 -8.85 -9.17
CA LEU A 113 -15.71 -7.47 -8.67
C LEU A 113 -14.51 -7.09 -7.80
N THR A 114 -13.90 -8.03 -7.08
CA THR A 114 -12.67 -7.76 -6.30
C THR A 114 -11.46 -7.49 -7.18
N LYS A 115 -11.47 -7.92 -8.45
CA LYS A 115 -10.34 -7.81 -9.38
C LYS A 115 -10.55 -6.82 -10.54
N THR A 116 -11.79 -6.50 -10.92
CA THR A 116 -12.09 -5.54 -12.00
C THR A 116 -11.95 -4.09 -11.54
N GLY A 117 -11.53 -3.19 -12.43
CA GLY A 117 -11.30 -1.77 -12.08
C GLY A 117 -10.27 -1.64 -10.96
N ARG A 118 -10.51 -0.75 -9.98
CA ARG A 118 -9.71 -0.70 -8.75
C ARG A 118 -9.98 -1.96 -7.91
N PRO A 119 -8.96 -2.78 -7.60
CA PRO A 119 -9.14 -3.96 -6.76
C PRO A 119 -9.61 -3.61 -5.35
N GLY A 120 -10.35 -4.52 -4.72
CA GLY A 120 -10.90 -4.33 -3.38
C GLY A 120 -11.46 -5.61 -2.78
N ALA A 121 -12.10 -5.51 -1.62
CA ALA A 121 -12.67 -6.65 -0.91
C ALA A 121 -14.12 -6.95 -1.33
N ALA A 122 -14.56 -8.18 -1.11
CA ALA A 122 -15.95 -8.59 -1.17
C ALA A 122 -16.32 -9.38 0.09
N TYR A 123 -17.58 -9.27 0.50
CA TYR A 123 -18.15 -9.99 1.64
C TYR A 123 -19.27 -10.91 1.13
N LEU A 124 -19.14 -12.21 1.42
CA LEU A 124 -20.18 -13.20 1.16
C LEU A 124 -20.58 -13.84 2.48
N ASP A 125 -21.87 -13.72 2.81
CA ASP A 125 -22.45 -14.34 3.99
C ASP A 125 -23.23 -15.59 3.59
N PHE A 126 -22.88 -16.71 4.22
CA PHE A 126 -23.52 -17.99 4.00
C PHE A 126 -24.21 -18.43 5.30
N PRO A 127 -25.53 -18.27 5.41
CA PRO A 127 -26.24 -18.64 6.63
C PRO A 127 -26.22 -20.17 6.80
N ALA A 128 -26.35 -20.61 8.06
CA ALA A 128 -26.19 -22.02 8.42
C ALA A 128 -27.09 -22.96 7.60
N ASN A 129 -28.33 -22.56 7.29
CA ASN A 129 -29.26 -23.33 6.48
C ASN A 129 -28.81 -23.50 5.01
N ILE A 130 -28.06 -22.54 4.46
CA ILE A 130 -27.46 -22.65 3.13
C ILE A 130 -26.24 -23.56 3.17
N LEU A 131 -25.41 -23.46 4.23
CA LEU A 131 -24.20 -24.29 4.39
C LEU A 131 -24.53 -25.77 4.65
N SER A 132 -25.56 -26.06 5.42
CA SER A 132 -25.98 -27.44 5.74
C SER A 132 -27.00 -28.02 4.76
N GLY A 133 -27.58 -27.18 3.91
CA GLY A 133 -28.60 -27.59 2.97
C GLY A 133 -28.05 -28.45 1.83
N ARG A 134 -28.94 -29.19 1.16
CA ARG A 134 -28.60 -30.08 0.05
C ARG A 134 -29.47 -29.77 -1.16
N VAL A 135 -28.90 -29.96 -2.35
CA VAL A 135 -29.62 -29.82 -3.62
C VAL A 135 -29.06 -30.84 -4.62
N SER A 136 -29.88 -31.29 -5.57
CA SER A 136 -29.38 -32.10 -6.68
C SER A 136 -28.33 -31.33 -7.47
N GLN A 137 -27.23 -32.00 -7.84
CA GLN A 137 -26.13 -31.42 -8.61
C GLN A 137 -26.59 -30.85 -9.95
N GLU A 138 -27.61 -31.44 -10.56
CA GLU A 138 -28.22 -30.99 -11.83
C GLU A 138 -28.81 -29.58 -11.72
N LYS A 139 -29.21 -29.15 -10.52
CA LYS A 139 -29.74 -27.80 -10.28
C LYS A 139 -28.64 -26.76 -10.09
N ILE A 140 -27.37 -27.16 -10.03
CA ILE A 140 -26.23 -26.25 -9.89
C ILE A 140 -25.81 -25.74 -11.28
N PRO A 141 -25.95 -24.44 -11.57
CA PRO A 141 -25.55 -23.89 -12.87
C PRO A 141 -24.04 -24.02 -13.09
N GLN A 142 -23.64 -24.65 -14.19
CA GLN A 142 -22.23 -24.86 -14.56
C GLN A 142 -21.62 -23.68 -15.35
N GLN A 143 -22.44 -22.69 -15.72
CA GLN A 143 -22.01 -21.54 -16.53
C GLN A 143 -21.13 -20.53 -15.76
N TYR A 144 -21.05 -20.63 -14.43
CA TYR A 144 -20.28 -19.70 -13.61
C TYR A 144 -18.88 -20.22 -13.41
N GLY A 145 -17.90 -19.54 -14.02
CA GLY A 145 -16.49 -19.87 -13.93
C GLY A 145 -15.61 -18.62 -13.90
N PRO A 146 -14.28 -18.79 -13.80
CA PRO A 146 -13.35 -17.68 -13.80
C PRO A 146 -13.45 -16.89 -15.12
N MET A 147 -13.89 -15.64 -15.04
CA MET A 147 -13.92 -14.75 -16.20
C MET A 147 -12.60 -13.98 -16.33
N PRO A 148 -12.08 -13.79 -17.55
CA PRO A 148 -11.00 -12.84 -17.79
C PRO A 148 -11.39 -11.45 -17.31
N ILE A 149 -10.46 -10.73 -16.70
CA ILE A 149 -10.69 -9.34 -16.29
C ILE A 149 -10.56 -8.48 -17.55
N PRO A 150 -11.58 -7.69 -17.91
CA PRO A 150 -11.47 -6.77 -19.04
C PRO A 150 -10.31 -5.79 -18.84
N GLN A 151 -9.46 -5.66 -19.85
CA GLN A 151 -8.43 -4.64 -19.87
C GLN A 151 -9.03 -3.30 -20.30
N VAL A 152 -8.53 -2.21 -19.71
CA VAL A 152 -8.90 -0.84 -20.08
C VAL A 152 -7.71 -0.23 -20.80
N PHE A 153 -7.88 0.06 -22.08
CA PHE A 153 -6.87 0.71 -22.92
C PHE A 153 -7.04 2.23 -22.88
N PRO A 154 -5.94 3.00 -22.96
CA PRO A 154 -6.00 4.45 -22.92
C PRO A 154 -6.48 5.04 -24.25
N ASP A 155 -7.03 6.27 -24.21
CA ASP A 155 -7.24 7.07 -25.42
C ASP A 155 -5.88 7.42 -26.05
N PRO A 156 -5.61 7.02 -27.32
CA PRO A 156 -4.34 7.33 -27.99
C PRO A 156 -4.00 8.82 -28.03
N ARG A 157 -5.00 9.71 -28.07
CA ARG A 157 -4.79 11.16 -28.03
C ARG A 157 -4.21 11.62 -26.71
N GLN A 158 -4.63 11.01 -25.60
CA GLN A 158 -4.08 11.30 -24.28
C GLN A 158 -2.65 10.77 -24.14
N ILE A 159 -2.35 9.62 -24.76
CA ILE A 159 -0.98 9.08 -24.82
C ILE A 159 -0.05 10.04 -25.55
N GLU A 160 -0.42 10.50 -26.74
CA GLU A 160 0.38 11.49 -27.49
C GLU A 160 0.54 12.82 -26.74
N LYS A 161 -0.52 13.26 -26.04
CA LYS A 161 -0.44 14.45 -25.16
C LYS A 161 0.54 14.21 -24.00
N ALA A 162 0.48 13.07 -23.33
CA ALA A 162 1.39 12.72 -22.23
C ALA A 162 2.85 12.67 -22.70
N ILE A 163 3.12 12.01 -23.83
CA ILE A 163 4.46 11.94 -24.43
C ILE A 163 4.98 13.35 -24.73
N THR A 164 4.13 14.21 -25.30
CA THR A 164 4.50 15.60 -25.65
C THR A 164 4.81 16.43 -24.42
N VAL A 165 3.95 16.41 -23.40
CA VAL A 165 4.15 17.13 -22.13
C VAL A 165 5.42 16.63 -21.42
N LEU A 166 5.62 15.31 -21.37
CA LEU A 166 6.80 14.71 -20.74
C LEU A 166 8.09 15.07 -21.49
N SER A 167 8.06 15.08 -22.82
CA SER A 167 9.24 15.39 -23.65
C SER A 167 9.69 16.85 -23.57
N GLN A 168 8.78 17.76 -23.20
CA GLN A 168 9.04 19.19 -23.05
C GLN A 168 9.41 19.60 -21.61
N ALA A 169 9.42 18.65 -20.67
CA ALA A 169 9.71 18.90 -19.27
C ALA A 169 11.16 19.33 -19.06
N ARG A 170 11.37 20.38 -18.25
CA ARG A 170 12.70 20.83 -17.82
C ARG A 170 13.20 20.01 -16.64
N ASN A 171 12.33 19.72 -15.67
CA ASN A 171 12.61 18.97 -14.45
C ASN A 171 11.62 17.79 -14.30
N PRO A 172 11.63 16.80 -15.21
CA PRO A 172 10.71 15.68 -15.16
C PRO A 172 10.96 14.78 -13.94
N LEU A 173 9.89 14.17 -13.44
CA LEU A 173 9.94 13.19 -12.36
C LEU A 173 8.88 12.10 -12.54
N ILE A 174 9.26 10.84 -12.31
CA ILE A 174 8.30 9.71 -12.24
C ILE A 174 7.98 9.42 -10.77
N ILE A 175 6.71 9.18 -10.44
CA ILE A 175 6.30 8.66 -9.14
C ILE A 175 5.63 7.29 -9.34
N VAL A 176 6.26 6.26 -8.78
CA VAL A 176 5.81 4.87 -8.87
C VAL A 176 4.98 4.50 -7.64
N GLY A 177 3.69 4.29 -7.88
CA GLY A 177 2.72 3.86 -6.89
C GLY A 177 2.68 2.34 -6.69
N LYS A 178 2.07 1.92 -5.58
CA LYS A 178 1.74 0.49 -5.37
C LYS A 178 0.79 -0.07 -6.44
N GLY A 179 0.04 0.78 -7.13
CA GLY A 179 -0.79 0.36 -8.27
C GLY A 179 0.04 -0.18 -9.45
N ALA A 180 1.23 0.37 -9.68
CA ALA A 180 2.16 -0.15 -10.69
C ALA A 180 2.65 -1.56 -10.31
N ALA A 181 2.98 -1.78 -9.02
CA ALA A 181 3.35 -3.09 -8.50
C ALA A 181 2.19 -4.11 -8.54
N TYR A 182 0.95 -3.64 -8.32
CA TYR A 182 -0.24 -4.48 -8.36
C TYR A 182 -0.60 -4.90 -9.79
N SER A 183 -0.53 -3.98 -10.75
CA SER A 183 -0.80 -4.23 -12.18
C SER A 183 0.28 -5.07 -12.88
N ARG A 184 1.38 -5.40 -12.17
CA ARG A 184 2.53 -6.12 -12.72
C ARG A 184 3.18 -5.40 -13.90
N ALA A 185 3.18 -4.07 -13.86
CA ALA A 185 3.77 -3.21 -14.89
C ALA A 185 5.29 -3.01 -14.70
N GLU A 186 5.98 -3.92 -14.00
CA GLU A 186 7.39 -3.73 -13.64
C GLU A 186 8.31 -3.55 -14.84
N LYS A 187 8.10 -4.38 -15.87
CA LYS A 187 8.92 -4.31 -17.08
C LYS A 187 8.73 -2.97 -17.76
N GLU A 188 7.48 -2.53 -17.92
CA GLU A 188 7.14 -1.31 -18.64
C GLU A 188 7.60 -0.06 -17.91
N VAL A 189 7.53 -0.05 -16.57
CA VAL A 189 8.06 1.05 -15.74
C VAL A 189 9.59 1.08 -15.80
N ARG A 190 10.28 -0.07 -15.74
CA ARG A 190 11.74 -0.14 -15.88
C ARG A 190 12.20 0.32 -17.25
N ASP A 191 11.55 -0.16 -18.30
CA ASP A 191 11.81 0.24 -19.68
C ASP A 191 11.65 1.75 -19.85
N LEU A 192 10.60 2.35 -19.26
CA LEU A 192 10.39 3.80 -19.29
C LEU A 192 11.54 4.56 -18.63
N VAL A 193 11.92 4.17 -17.40
CA VAL A 193 12.96 4.86 -16.62
C VAL A 193 14.30 4.81 -17.35
N GLU A 194 14.67 3.64 -17.89
CA GLU A 194 15.94 3.46 -18.60
C GLU A 194 15.95 4.11 -19.98
N LEU A 195 14.89 3.93 -20.77
CA LEU A 195 14.76 4.52 -22.12
C LEU A 195 14.81 6.05 -22.05
N ALA A 196 14.00 6.63 -21.17
CA ALA A 196 13.83 8.08 -21.10
C ALA A 196 14.86 8.76 -20.19
N ASN A 197 15.68 8.01 -19.45
CA ASN A 197 16.68 8.52 -18.51
C ASN A 197 16.11 9.48 -17.44
N LEU A 198 14.96 9.14 -16.87
CA LEU A 198 14.20 10.00 -15.97
C LEU A 198 14.40 9.64 -14.49
N PRO A 199 14.50 10.63 -13.58
CA PRO A 199 14.54 10.35 -12.15
C PRO A 199 13.18 9.84 -11.67
N PHE A 200 13.20 8.96 -10.67
CA PHE A 200 11.98 8.44 -10.08
C PHE A 200 11.99 8.41 -8.55
N LEU A 201 10.78 8.52 -8.01
CA LEU A 201 10.45 8.22 -6.62
C LEU A 201 9.51 7.02 -6.57
N ALA A 202 9.57 6.28 -5.48
CA ALA A 202 8.62 5.23 -5.18
C ALA A 202 7.80 5.58 -3.94
N THR A 203 6.49 5.37 -3.99
CA THR A 203 5.66 5.28 -2.78
C THR A 203 6.10 4.07 -1.93
N PRO A 204 5.74 3.99 -0.64
CA PRO A 204 6.27 2.94 0.24
C PRO A 204 6.14 1.52 -0.32
N MET A 205 4.95 1.10 -0.75
CA MET A 205 4.73 -0.22 -1.39
C MET A 205 4.94 -0.21 -2.93
N GLY A 206 5.42 0.90 -3.50
CA GLY A 206 5.89 0.98 -4.89
C GLY A 206 7.39 0.69 -5.03
N LYS A 207 8.14 0.65 -3.92
CA LYS A 207 9.58 0.31 -3.89
C LYS A 207 9.83 -1.06 -4.52
N GLY A 208 10.94 -1.17 -5.26
CA GLY A 208 11.33 -2.39 -5.97
C GLY A 208 10.64 -2.66 -7.31
N VAL A 209 9.59 -1.90 -7.70
CA VAL A 209 9.06 -1.93 -9.08
C VAL A 209 10.19 -1.59 -10.06
N VAL A 210 10.90 -0.49 -9.78
CA VAL A 210 12.27 -0.27 -10.24
C VAL A 210 13.16 -0.47 -9.00
N PRO A 211 14.29 -1.19 -9.10
CA PRO A 211 15.16 -1.40 -7.95
C PRO A 211 15.57 -0.08 -7.30
N ASP A 212 15.47 -0.01 -5.98
CA ASP A 212 15.85 1.20 -5.24
C ASP A 212 17.36 1.49 -5.30
N THR A 213 18.17 0.49 -5.66
CA THR A 213 19.61 0.66 -5.96
C THR A 213 19.88 1.28 -7.34
N SER A 214 18.86 1.49 -8.18
CA SER A 214 19.02 2.15 -9.47
C SER A 214 19.61 3.54 -9.29
N SER A 215 20.56 3.90 -10.16
CA SER A 215 21.11 5.25 -10.26
C SER A 215 20.06 6.34 -10.51
N LYS A 216 18.86 5.94 -10.98
CA LYS A 216 17.75 6.85 -11.28
C LYS A 216 16.79 7.06 -10.12
N PHE A 217 16.98 6.30 -9.03
CA PHE A 217 16.20 6.48 -7.81
C PHE A 217 16.69 7.71 -7.05
N VAL A 218 15.79 8.65 -6.78
CA VAL A 218 16.12 9.91 -6.08
C VAL A 218 15.40 10.04 -4.74
N GLY A 219 15.14 8.90 -4.08
CA GLY A 219 14.44 8.84 -2.79
C GLY A 219 15.07 9.71 -1.70
N SER A 220 16.40 9.75 -1.63
CA SER A 220 17.14 10.61 -0.68
C SER A 220 16.95 12.11 -0.94
N ALA A 221 16.55 12.51 -2.15
CA ALA A 221 16.26 13.89 -2.53
C ALA A 221 14.76 14.18 -2.67
N ARG A 222 13.87 13.34 -2.11
CA ARG A 222 12.40 13.41 -2.27
C ARG A 222 11.84 14.83 -2.15
N SER A 223 12.20 15.58 -1.10
CA SER A 223 11.67 16.93 -0.89
C SER A 223 12.02 17.87 -2.05
N THR A 224 13.29 17.89 -2.46
CA THR A 224 13.77 18.71 -3.59
C THR A 224 13.13 18.25 -4.90
N ALA A 225 13.04 16.94 -5.13
CA ALA A 225 12.41 16.37 -6.32
C ALA A 225 10.96 16.84 -6.47
N LEU A 226 10.16 16.77 -5.41
CA LEU A 226 8.74 17.18 -5.45
C LEU A 226 8.56 18.69 -5.56
N GLN A 227 9.42 19.47 -4.88
CA GLN A 227 9.31 20.94 -4.87
C GLN A 227 9.75 21.59 -6.18
N GLN A 228 10.65 20.96 -6.94
CA GLN A 228 11.25 21.57 -8.13
C GLN A 228 10.87 20.89 -9.45
N ALA A 229 10.19 19.74 -9.42
CA ALA A 229 9.65 19.13 -10.62
C ALA A 229 8.61 20.04 -11.29
N ASP A 230 8.71 20.17 -12.62
CA ASP A 230 7.75 20.91 -13.43
C ASP A 230 6.73 19.97 -14.11
N VAL A 231 7.11 18.72 -14.35
CA VAL A 231 6.23 17.65 -14.83
C VAL A 231 6.41 16.39 -13.98
N ILE A 232 5.30 15.84 -13.47
CA ILE A 232 5.27 14.57 -12.74
C ILE A 232 4.42 13.56 -13.51
N LEU A 233 5.02 12.41 -13.83
CA LEU A 233 4.30 11.22 -14.30
C LEU A 233 3.95 10.32 -13.12
N LEU A 234 2.68 10.29 -12.75
CA LEU A 234 2.14 9.57 -11.60
C LEU A 234 1.55 8.22 -12.04
N LEU A 235 2.18 7.12 -11.63
CA LEU A 235 1.87 5.76 -12.09
C LEU A 235 1.23 4.94 -10.97
N GLY A 236 -0.10 4.78 -11.00
CA GLY A 236 -0.82 3.96 -10.01
C GLY A 236 -0.64 4.44 -8.57
N ALA A 237 -0.46 5.74 -8.39
CA ALA A 237 -0.36 6.43 -7.11
C ALA A 237 -1.44 7.49 -7.02
N ARG A 238 -1.88 7.77 -5.79
CA ARG A 238 -2.88 8.81 -5.50
C ARG A 238 -2.19 10.00 -4.88
N LEU A 239 -2.59 11.21 -5.30
CA LEU A 239 -2.23 12.45 -4.63
C LEU A 239 -3.09 12.59 -3.36
N ASN A 240 -2.82 11.73 -2.38
CA ASN A 240 -3.44 11.75 -1.06
C ASN A 240 -2.44 12.30 -0.02
N TRP A 241 -2.74 12.13 1.26
CA TRP A 241 -1.89 12.62 2.36
C TRP A 241 -0.42 12.18 2.28
N ILE A 242 -0.13 10.98 1.76
CA ILE A 242 1.25 10.47 1.60
C ILE A 242 2.04 11.34 0.61
N LEU A 243 1.37 11.81 -0.43
CA LEU A 243 1.92 12.74 -1.43
C LEU A 243 1.39 14.16 -1.21
N HIS A 244 1.04 14.52 0.03
CA HIS A 244 0.63 15.88 0.41
C HIS A 244 -0.42 16.50 -0.53
N PHE A 245 -1.33 15.68 -1.06
CA PHE A 245 -2.36 16.10 -2.01
C PHE A 245 -1.83 16.76 -3.29
N GLY A 246 -0.54 16.58 -3.61
CA GLY A 246 0.11 17.26 -4.74
C GLY A 246 0.19 18.78 -4.59
N ARG A 247 0.12 19.32 -3.36
CA ARG A 247 -0.02 20.75 -3.09
C ARG A 247 1.25 21.40 -2.51
N PRO A 248 1.42 22.73 -2.68
CA PRO A 248 2.42 23.50 -1.94
C PRO A 248 2.25 23.39 -0.41
N PRO A 249 3.33 23.56 0.37
CA PRO A 249 4.70 23.87 -0.05
C PRO A 249 5.53 22.62 -0.41
N ARG A 250 4.91 21.44 -0.48
CA ARG A 250 5.61 20.17 -0.74
C ARG A 250 5.78 19.89 -2.23
N PHE A 251 4.88 20.38 -3.06
CA PHE A 251 4.95 20.36 -4.51
C PHE A 251 5.13 21.78 -5.05
N SER A 252 5.75 21.89 -6.22
CA SER A 252 5.73 23.14 -6.99
C SER A 252 4.28 23.56 -7.26
N PRO A 253 3.91 24.85 -7.07
CA PRO A 253 2.55 25.33 -7.35
C PRO A 253 2.15 25.21 -8.83
N ASN A 254 3.14 25.14 -9.73
CA ASN A 254 2.94 25.10 -11.18
C ASN A 254 3.24 23.73 -11.79
N VAL A 255 3.36 22.67 -10.96
CA VAL A 255 3.65 21.33 -11.46
C VAL A 255 2.53 20.81 -12.34
N LYS A 256 2.89 20.28 -13.51
CA LYS A 256 1.96 19.57 -14.40
C LYS A 256 1.97 18.09 -14.06
N VAL A 257 0.80 17.54 -13.76
CA VAL A 257 0.68 16.11 -13.46
C VAL A 257 0.13 15.36 -14.67
N ILE A 258 0.85 14.33 -15.11
CA ILE A 258 0.35 13.28 -15.99
C ILE A 258 -0.03 12.11 -15.09
N GLN A 259 -1.32 11.80 -14.99
CA GLN A 259 -1.83 10.78 -14.08
C GLN A 259 -2.37 9.57 -14.85
N ILE A 260 -1.90 8.38 -14.49
CA ILE A 260 -2.40 7.11 -15.01
C ILE A 260 -2.99 6.30 -13.86
N ASP A 261 -4.31 6.10 -13.88
CA ASP A 261 -5.04 5.27 -12.91
C ASP A 261 -6.17 4.53 -13.64
N ILE A 262 -6.53 3.36 -13.13
CA ILE A 262 -7.65 2.57 -13.67
C ILE A 262 -9.02 3.18 -13.31
N THR A 263 -9.04 4.05 -12.29
CA THR A 263 -10.23 4.61 -11.65
C THR A 263 -10.48 6.02 -12.15
N ALA A 264 -11.57 6.24 -12.89
CA ALA A 264 -11.90 7.56 -13.44
C ALA A 264 -12.10 8.60 -12.33
N GLU A 265 -12.67 8.21 -11.20
CA GLU A 265 -12.96 9.06 -10.04
C GLU A 265 -11.69 9.56 -9.33
N GLU A 266 -10.53 8.94 -9.59
CA GLU A 266 -9.25 9.42 -9.05
C GLU A 266 -8.62 10.52 -9.91
N LEU A 267 -9.04 10.63 -11.16
CA LEU A 267 -8.52 11.63 -12.10
C LEU A 267 -9.01 13.01 -11.69
N HIS A 268 -8.09 13.98 -11.62
CA HIS A 268 -8.36 15.35 -11.17
C HIS A 268 -8.86 15.50 -9.73
N ASN A 269 -8.85 14.43 -8.94
CA ASN A 269 -9.45 14.40 -7.60
C ASN A 269 -8.81 15.41 -6.62
N SER A 270 -7.47 15.46 -6.56
CA SER A 270 -6.77 16.32 -5.60
C SER A 270 -6.31 17.65 -6.20
N VAL A 271 -5.70 17.57 -7.38
CA VAL A 271 -5.27 18.68 -8.24
C VAL A 271 -5.64 18.33 -9.67
N LYS A 272 -5.87 19.35 -10.50
CA LYS A 272 -6.19 19.15 -11.92
C LYS A 272 -4.95 18.62 -12.66
N SER A 273 -5.00 17.36 -13.10
CA SER A 273 -3.98 16.77 -13.98
C SER A 273 -3.96 17.47 -15.35
N GLU A 274 -2.75 17.72 -15.87
CA GLU A 274 -2.54 18.22 -17.23
C GLU A 274 -2.96 17.17 -18.27
N VAL A 275 -2.65 15.91 -17.97
CA VAL A 275 -3.12 14.75 -18.73
C VAL A 275 -3.62 13.71 -17.74
N ALA A 276 -4.86 13.26 -17.90
CA ALA A 276 -5.47 12.25 -17.07
C ALA A 276 -5.85 11.05 -17.94
N ILE A 277 -5.23 9.90 -17.69
CA ILE A 277 -5.36 8.68 -18.50
C ILE A 277 -6.04 7.62 -17.67
N GLN A 278 -7.28 7.28 -18.04
CA GLN A 278 -7.98 6.12 -17.48
C GLN A 278 -7.49 4.86 -18.21
N SER A 279 -6.67 4.04 -17.54
CA SER A 279 -6.12 2.84 -18.16
C SER A 279 -5.55 1.88 -17.13
N ASP A 280 -5.41 0.63 -17.51
CA ASP A 280 -4.41 -0.23 -16.90
C ASP A 280 -3.00 0.35 -17.16
N ILE A 281 -2.14 0.31 -16.15
CA ILE A 281 -0.83 0.99 -16.17
C ILE A 281 0.08 0.36 -17.23
N LYS A 282 0.09 -0.98 -17.32
CA LYS A 282 0.91 -1.69 -18.29
C LYS A 282 0.51 -1.28 -19.71
N SER A 283 -0.79 -1.31 -20.00
CA SER A 283 -1.33 -0.97 -21.32
C SER A 283 -0.98 0.47 -21.75
N ALA A 284 -1.03 1.43 -20.81
CA ALA A 284 -0.64 2.81 -21.10
C ALA A 284 0.87 2.98 -21.31
N LEU A 285 1.68 2.31 -20.48
CA LEU A 285 3.14 2.42 -20.58
C LEU A 285 3.72 1.73 -21.81
N GLU A 286 3.12 0.65 -22.31
CA GLU A 286 3.50 0.05 -23.59
C GLU A 286 3.44 1.07 -24.72
N LEU A 287 2.34 1.84 -24.79
CA LEU A 287 2.15 2.88 -25.82
C LEU A 287 3.03 4.10 -25.59
N ILE A 288 3.19 4.55 -24.34
CA ILE A 288 4.09 5.68 -23.99
C ILE A 288 5.54 5.33 -24.35
N ASN A 289 6.02 4.14 -23.99
CA ASN A 289 7.38 3.69 -24.28
C ASN A 289 7.61 3.58 -25.80
N ALA A 290 6.65 3.02 -26.55
CA ALA A 290 6.73 2.96 -28.01
C ALA A 290 6.81 4.37 -28.63
N GLY A 291 5.99 5.31 -28.15
CA GLY A 291 5.99 6.68 -28.63
C GLY A 291 7.27 7.46 -28.29
N LEU A 292 7.80 7.32 -27.07
CA LEU A 292 9.09 7.92 -26.68
C LEU A 292 10.25 7.34 -27.49
N LYS A 293 10.26 6.02 -27.72
CA LYS A 293 11.26 5.36 -28.56
C LYS A 293 11.21 5.87 -30.00
N LYS A 294 10.02 6.03 -30.57
CA LYS A 294 9.82 6.59 -31.92
C LYS A 294 10.36 8.03 -32.03
N ARG A 295 10.23 8.83 -30.96
CA ARG A 295 10.77 10.20 -30.88
C ARG A 295 12.27 10.24 -30.54
N ASN A 296 12.92 9.09 -30.32
CA ASN A 296 14.27 8.99 -29.77
C ASN A 296 14.47 9.87 -28.52
N PHE A 297 13.42 9.95 -27.68
CA PHE A 297 13.47 10.79 -26.49
C PHE A 297 14.33 10.14 -25.42
N LYS A 298 15.34 10.87 -24.97
CA LYS A 298 16.15 10.54 -23.80
C LYS A 298 16.52 11.83 -23.10
N TYR A 299 16.19 11.94 -21.82
CA TYR A 299 16.49 13.13 -21.04
C TYR A 299 18.01 13.23 -20.77
N ASN A 300 18.57 14.43 -20.94
CA ASN A 300 20.02 14.64 -20.88
C ASN A 300 20.57 14.38 -19.47
N ASP A 301 21.52 13.44 -19.35
CA ASP A 301 22.11 13.07 -18.06
C ASP A 301 22.98 14.19 -17.44
N ASN A 302 23.47 15.11 -18.27
CA ASN A 302 24.29 16.25 -17.86
C ASN A 302 23.44 17.50 -17.55
N SER A 303 22.11 17.37 -17.44
CA SER A 303 21.26 18.51 -17.13
C SER A 303 21.52 19.08 -15.73
N GLU A 304 21.17 20.35 -15.54
CA GLU A 304 21.17 20.99 -14.22
C GLU A 304 20.27 20.24 -13.23
N TRP A 305 19.16 19.68 -13.71
CA TRP A 305 18.23 18.90 -12.91
C TRP A 305 18.87 17.64 -12.32
N TRP A 306 19.52 16.83 -13.17
CA TRP A 306 20.23 15.65 -12.72
C TRP A 306 21.39 16.00 -11.78
N SER A 307 22.11 17.07 -12.09
CA SER A 307 23.22 17.56 -11.25
C SER A 307 22.74 17.97 -9.86
N LEU A 308 21.62 18.69 -9.77
CA LEU A 308 20.99 19.07 -8.51
C LEU A 308 20.53 17.85 -7.70
N LEU A 309 19.79 16.93 -8.33
CA LEU A 309 19.28 15.74 -7.66
C LEU A 309 20.40 14.85 -7.15
N ARG A 310 21.44 14.60 -7.96
CA ARG A 310 22.61 13.81 -7.55
C ARG A 310 23.33 14.46 -6.37
N LYS A 311 23.58 15.76 -6.42
CA LYS A 311 24.20 16.50 -5.31
C LYS A 311 23.37 16.33 -4.03
N LYS A 312 22.05 16.49 -4.11
CA LYS A 312 21.18 16.38 -2.93
C LYS A 312 21.05 14.96 -2.39
N CYS A 313 21.03 13.95 -3.27
CA CYS A 313 21.12 12.56 -2.85
C CYS A 313 22.44 12.30 -2.12
N GLN A 314 23.58 12.74 -2.66
CA GLN A 314 24.90 12.56 -2.06
C GLN A 314 24.99 13.24 -0.69
N ASP A 315 24.58 14.50 -0.58
CA ASP A 315 24.59 15.26 0.69
C ASP A 315 23.78 14.53 1.76
N ASN A 316 22.53 14.16 1.46
CA ASN A 316 21.65 13.51 2.41
C ASN A 316 22.13 12.09 2.78
N GLN A 317 22.70 11.35 1.83
CA GLN A 317 23.30 10.05 2.10
C GLN A 317 24.52 10.14 3.03
N ARG A 318 25.33 11.21 2.94
CA ARG A 318 26.43 11.44 3.90
C ARG A 318 25.90 11.64 5.32
N THR A 319 24.85 12.45 5.48
CA THR A 319 24.22 12.66 6.78
C THR A 319 23.65 11.36 7.35
N VAL A 320 22.92 10.59 6.53
CA VAL A 320 22.35 9.29 6.95
C VAL A 320 23.46 8.29 7.32
N LYS A 321 24.56 8.23 6.56
CA LYS A 321 25.71 7.36 6.88
C LYS A 321 26.35 7.71 8.22
N ALA A 322 26.46 9.00 8.55
CA ALA A 322 26.96 9.42 9.85
C ALA A 322 26.05 8.93 11.00
N MET A 323 24.73 9.00 10.84
CA MET A 323 23.79 8.47 11.84
C MET A 323 23.86 6.94 11.95
N CYS A 324 24.08 6.23 10.84
CA CYS A 324 24.25 4.77 10.86
C CYS A 324 25.53 4.34 11.59
N ALA A 325 26.58 5.17 11.57
CA ALA A 325 27.86 4.90 12.22
C ALA A 325 27.86 5.21 13.73
N ASP A 326 26.90 6.01 14.21
CA ASP A 326 26.73 6.26 15.64
C ASP A 326 26.10 5.04 16.33
N ILE A 327 26.94 4.26 17.01
CA ILE A 327 26.58 3.06 17.77
C ILE A 327 26.57 3.29 19.28
N SER A 328 26.42 4.54 19.73
CA SER A 328 26.26 4.85 21.15
C SER A 328 25.01 4.17 21.74
N VAL A 329 25.06 3.84 23.04
CA VAL A 329 23.96 3.17 23.75
C VAL A 329 23.14 4.20 24.53
N PRO A 330 21.80 4.20 24.42
CA PRO A 330 20.96 3.30 23.62
C PRO A 330 21.07 3.55 22.10
N LEU A 331 21.05 2.47 21.30
CA LEU A 331 21.20 2.54 19.84
C LEU A 331 20.11 3.39 19.20
N ASN A 332 20.49 4.18 18.20
CA ASN A 332 19.54 4.86 17.32
C ASN A 332 19.00 3.92 16.22
N TYR A 333 17.87 4.30 15.60
CA TYR A 333 17.23 3.50 14.55
C TYR A 333 18.12 3.27 13.32
N TYR A 334 18.95 4.24 12.95
CA TYR A 334 19.78 4.16 11.75
C TYR A 334 20.86 3.09 11.90
N ALA A 335 21.54 3.05 13.04
CA ALA A 335 22.53 2.03 13.34
C ALA A 335 21.92 0.62 13.35
N VAL A 336 20.71 0.46 13.92
CA VAL A 336 19.99 -0.82 13.93
C VAL A 336 19.61 -1.26 12.51
N PHE A 337 18.98 -0.38 11.73
CA PHE A 337 18.52 -0.72 10.38
C PHE A 337 19.66 -0.97 9.41
N GLN A 338 20.78 -0.24 9.51
CA GLN A 338 21.96 -0.49 8.68
C GLN A 338 22.51 -1.89 8.94
N ASN A 339 22.75 -2.24 10.21
CA ASN A 339 23.23 -3.57 10.57
C ASN A 339 22.26 -4.69 10.15
N LEU A 340 20.96 -4.45 10.27
CA LEU A 340 19.95 -5.38 9.80
C LEU A 340 20.04 -5.55 8.27
N PHE A 341 20.01 -4.44 7.52
CA PHE A 341 19.96 -4.43 6.06
C PHE A 341 21.15 -5.18 5.44
N ASP A 342 22.36 -5.00 5.98
CA ASP A 342 23.58 -5.67 5.51
C ASP A 342 23.52 -7.21 5.63
N ARG A 343 22.58 -7.74 6.41
CA ARG A 343 22.39 -9.18 6.65
C ARG A 343 21.13 -9.74 6.00
N LEU A 344 20.32 -8.90 5.35
CA LEU A 344 19.10 -9.35 4.67
C LEU A 344 19.42 -9.92 3.28
N PRO A 345 18.77 -11.03 2.89
CA PRO A 345 18.77 -11.47 1.49
C PRO A 345 18.16 -10.41 0.57
N GLU A 346 18.65 -10.32 -0.67
CA GLU A 346 18.11 -9.38 -1.66
C GLU A 346 16.63 -9.61 -2.00
N ASP A 347 16.15 -10.85 -1.89
CA ASP A 347 14.76 -11.26 -2.15
C ASP A 347 13.91 -11.34 -0.87
N CYS A 348 14.36 -10.75 0.24
CA CYS A 348 13.58 -10.76 1.47
C CYS A 348 12.28 -9.94 1.34
N ILE A 349 11.21 -10.43 1.99
CA ILE A 349 9.97 -9.67 2.14
C ILE A 349 10.06 -8.89 3.46
N ILE A 350 9.94 -7.58 3.36
CA ILE A 350 10.02 -6.65 4.48
C ILE A 350 8.61 -6.24 4.87
N VAL A 351 8.19 -6.65 6.07
CA VAL A 351 6.92 -6.23 6.69
C VAL A 351 7.24 -5.18 7.76
N SER A 352 6.76 -3.96 7.57
CA SER A 352 7.17 -2.81 8.38
C SER A 352 5.98 -1.96 8.80
N GLU A 353 5.82 -1.74 10.10
CA GLU A 353 4.84 -0.82 10.68
C GLU A 353 5.48 -0.01 11.81
N GLY A 354 4.75 0.98 12.33
CA GLY A 354 5.24 1.91 13.34
C GLY A 354 5.35 3.34 12.83
N ALA A 355 5.87 4.23 13.67
CA ALA A 355 6.18 5.61 13.30
C ALA A 355 7.64 5.71 12.81
N ASN A 356 8.57 6.06 13.72
CA ASN A 356 10.00 6.17 13.42
C ASN A 356 10.56 4.89 12.76
N THR A 357 10.16 3.72 13.27
CA THR A 357 10.53 2.41 12.70
C THR A 357 10.16 2.29 11.23
N MET A 358 8.95 2.70 10.84
CA MET A 358 8.49 2.60 9.46
C MET A 358 9.12 3.69 8.58
N ASP A 359 9.20 4.92 9.07
CA ASP A 359 9.67 6.06 8.29
C ASP A 359 11.19 6.03 8.05
N ILE A 360 11.97 5.73 9.09
CA ILE A 360 13.42 5.56 8.99
C ILE A 360 13.72 4.25 8.26
N GLY A 361 13.01 3.16 8.61
CA GLY A 361 13.15 1.86 7.95
C GLY A 361 12.89 1.94 6.44
N ARG A 362 11.92 2.71 5.98
CA ARG A 362 11.65 2.92 4.53
C ARG A 362 12.82 3.58 3.79
N THR A 363 13.64 4.36 4.49
CA THR A 363 14.79 5.08 3.93
C THR A 363 16.01 4.17 3.81
N LEU A 364 16.25 3.31 4.80
CA LEU A 364 17.42 2.43 4.85
C LEU A 364 17.18 1.05 4.24
N LEU A 365 16.00 0.49 4.42
CA LEU A 365 15.62 -0.82 3.89
C LEU A 365 15.18 -0.66 2.43
N LEU A 366 16.14 -0.83 1.52
CA LEU A 366 15.92 -0.77 0.07
C LEU A 366 15.23 -2.04 -0.42
N ASN A 367 14.38 -1.93 -1.44
CA ASN A 367 13.78 -3.07 -2.11
C ASN A 367 14.23 -3.12 -3.57
N ASN A 368 14.83 -4.24 -3.97
CA ASN A 368 15.23 -4.48 -5.37
C ASN A 368 14.23 -5.36 -6.13
N GLN A 369 13.24 -5.91 -5.43
CA GLN A 369 12.17 -6.72 -6.01
C GLN A 369 10.79 -6.11 -5.75
N PRO A 370 9.88 -6.12 -6.75
CA PRO A 370 8.54 -5.58 -6.61
C PRO A 370 7.72 -6.39 -5.61
N ARG A 371 6.80 -5.75 -4.89
CA ARG A 371 5.89 -6.41 -3.93
C ARG A 371 6.60 -7.15 -2.76
N HIS A 372 7.86 -6.80 -2.49
CA HIS A 372 8.63 -7.31 -1.35
C HIS A 372 8.59 -6.37 -0.15
N ARG A 373 7.77 -5.33 -0.20
CA ARG A 373 7.49 -4.46 0.94
C ARG A 373 6.00 -4.43 1.23
N LEU A 374 5.64 -4.72 2.47
CA LEU A 374 4.31 -4.59 3.02
C LEU A 374 4.40 -3.65 4.23
N ASP A 375 3.56 -2.63 4.28
CA ASP A 375 3.53 -1.72 5.42
C ASP A 375 2.11 -1.29 5.79
N ALA A 376 2.00 -0.38 6.76
CA ALA A 376 0.75 0.17 7.28
C ALA A 376 -0.14 0.83 6.21
N GLY A 377 0.38 1.05 4.99
CA GLY A 377 -0.40 1.37 3.81
C GLY A 377 -1.09 2.73 3.89
N THR A 378 -2.27 2.83 3.27
CA THR A 378 -2.93 4.14 3.10
C THR A 378 -3.56 4.67 4.38
N PHE A 379 -3.99 3.81 5.30
CA PHE A 379 -4.60 4.24 6.56
C PHE A 379 -3.61 4.32 7.72
N GLY A 380 -2.34 3.97 7.51
CA GLY A 380 -1.37 3.93 8.60
C GLY A 380 -1.79 2.94 9.68
N THR A 381 -2.41 1.82 9.29
CA THR A 381 -3.00 0.86 10.21
C THR A 381 -1.90 0.09 10.94
N MET A 382 -1.91 0.19 12.27
CA MET A 382 -1.06 -0.59 13.17
C MET A 382 -1.73 -1.93 13.51
N GLY A 383 -0.97 -3.01 13.63
CA GLY A 383 -1.47 -4.34 14.01
C GLY A 383 -1.75 -5.27 12.83
N MET A 384 -1.51 -4.82 11.59
CA MET A 384 -1.71 -5.63 10.37
C MET A 384 -0.62 -6.70 10.18
N LYS A 385 0.45 -6.62 10.97
CA LYS A 385 1.69 -7.35 10.77
C LYS A 385 1.54 -8.86 10.89
N LEU A 386 0.88 -9.35 11.94
CA LEU A 386 0.72 -10.80 12.17
C LEU A 386 -0.03 -11.47 11.01
N ASP A 387 -1.03 -10.78 10.45
CA ASP A 387 -1.81 -11.27 9.32
C ASP A 387 -1.04 -11.20 7.99
N LEU A 388 -0.28 -10.12 7.76
CA LEU A 388 0.55 -9.97 6.56
C LEU A 388 1.72 -10.95 6.54
N ASP A 389 2.29 -11.28 7.71
CA ASP A 389 3.34 -12.30 7.87
C ASP A 389 2.82 -13.69 7.45
N LEU A 390 1.62 -14.07 7.92
CA LEU A 390 0.96 -15.33 7.56
C LEU A 390 0.64 -15.40 6.05
N MET A 391 0.20 -14.29 5.44
CA MET A 391 -0.12 -14.24 4.01
C MET A 391 1.11 -14.25 3.10
N SER A 392 2.18 -13.54 3.46
CA SER A 392 3.41 -13.46 2.65
C SER A 392 4.10 -14.83 2.49
N THR A 393 3.97 -15.69 3.51
CA THR A 393 4.47 -17.07 3.53
C THR A 393 3.78 -17.96 2.48
N SER A 394 2.60 -17.60 1.96
CA SER A 394 1.78 -18.48 1.09
C SER A 394 2.05 -18.33 -0.43
N ARG A 395 2.92 -17.41 -0.88
CA ARG A 395 2.90 -16.91 -2.28
C ARG A 395 3.79 -17.63 -3.31
N LYS A 396 4.66 -18.60 -2.94
CA LYS A 396 5.67 -19.17 -3.87
C LYS A 396 5.23 -20.42 -4.70
N LYS A 397 4.07 -21.06 -4.46
CA LYS A 397 3.67 -22.28 -5.22
C LYS A 397 2.71 -22.08 -6.40
N ALA A 398 2.15 -20.89 -6.62
CA ALA A 398 1.11 -20.68 -7.66
C ALA A 398 1.63 -20.50 -9.10
N VAL A 399 2.94 -20.68 -9.38
CA VAL A 399 3.55 -20.47 -10.71
C VAL A 399 4.28 -21.72 -11.22
N GLY A 400 4.18 -22.86 -10.54
CA GLY A 400 5.10 -23.99 -10.76
C GLY A 400 4.50 -25.38 -10.97
N GLU A 401 3.20 -25.55 -11.19
CA GLU A 401 2.63 -26.86 -11.52
C GLU A 401 1.83 -26.75 -12.83
N LYS A 402 2.48 -27.18 -13.92
CA LYS A 402 1.78 -27.65 -15.12
C LYS A 402 0.82 -28.75 -14.68
N LEU A 403 -0.43 -28.63 -15.12
CA LEU A 403 -1.39 -29.74 -15.15
C LEU A 403 -0.73 -30.96 -15.79
N LEU A 404 -0.67 -32.05 -15.03
CA LEU A 404 -0.92 -33.41 -15.50
C LEU A 404 -2.06 -33.97 -14.67
#